data_AF-A0A3N5Z3Q1-F1
#
_entry.id   AF-A0A3N5Z3Q1-F1
#
_cell.length_a   1.000
_cell.length_b   1.000
_cell.length_c   1.000
_cell.angle_alpha   90.00
_cell.angle_beta   90.00
_cell.angle_gamma   90.00
#
_symmetry.space_group_name_H-M   'P 1'
#
loop_
_entity.id
_entity.type
_entity.pdbx_description
1 polymer ?
#
loop_
_entity_poly.entity_id
_entity_poly.type
_entity_poly.pdbx_seq_one_letter_code
_entity_poly.pdbx_strand_id
1 'polypeptide(L)'
;MLTFDFLVWMSGIGLLFSRRLGYFIRAGIVLLLIYGVGLMVIISVGPLSGGPAWLYTFAILVAIFFGTKAAVLAVVINMITLASTGWMIKTGAFGQSFPFFSNNAAMIAAGANFMLLNAMAAISIAALVKGLVSTHQKEIELSRVLETKNSELSLSKSKIESEIEERKQTEELLKTSEKRYRFLAD
;
A
#
# COMPACT_ATOMS: atom_id res chain seq x y z
N MET A 1 -27.38 10.10 16.83
CA MET A 1 -26.51 10.32 15.65
C MET A 1 -25.62 11.54 15.86
N LEU A 2 -26.17 12.75 15.95
CA LEU A 2 -25.38 14.00 16.09
C LEU A 2 -24.33 13.99 17.22
N THR A 3 -24.63 13.44 18.40
CA THR A 3 -23.67 13.35 19.52
C THR A 3 -22.53 12.37 19.25
N PHE A 4 -22.80 11.27 18.54
CA PHE A 4 -21.79 10.30 18.13
C PHE A 4 -20.92 10.86 17.00
N ASP A 5 -21.54 11.54 16.03
CA ASP A 5 -20.82 12.23 14.96
C ASP A 5 -19.83 13.23 15.56
N PHE A 6 -20.26 14.05 16.53
CA PHE A 6 -19.38 14.98 17.24
C PHE A 6 -18.20 14.30 17.95
N LEU A 7 -18.41 13.14 18.57
CA LEU A 7 -17.33 12.36 19.21
C LEU A 7 -16.34 11.78 18.19
N VAL A 8 -16.82 11.37 17.02
CA VAL A 8 -15.97 10.91 15.91
C VAL A 8 -15.14 12.06 15.35
N TRP A 9 -15.74 13.24 15.17
CA TRP A 9 -15.01 14.44 14.74
C TRP A 9 -13.97 14.88 15.78
N MET A 10 -14.35 14.92 17.05
CA MET A 10 -13.45 15.25 18.17
C MET A 10 -12.26 14.29 18.29
N SER A 11 -12.51 12.98 18.17
CA SER A 11 -11.44 11.97 18.21
C SER A 11 -10.54 12.02 16.97
N GLY A 12 -11.10 12.28 15.78
CA GLY A 12 -10.33 12.53 14.56
C GLY A 12 -9.41 13.74 14.67
N ILE A 13 -9.89 14.85 15.24
CA ILE A 13 -9.11 16.07 15.49
C ILE A 13 -8.03 15.82 16.56
N GLY A 14 -8.36 15.13 17.66
CA GLY A 14 -7.39 14.77 18.70
C GLY A 14 -6.25 13.88 18.18
N LEU A 15 -6.54 13.01 17.20
CA LEU A 15 -5.55 12.19 16.51
C LEU A 15 -4.62 13.00 15.59
N LEU A 16 -5.12 14.06 14.96
CA LEU A 16 -4.30 14.97 14.14
C LEU A 16 -3.25 15.69 14.99
N PHE A 17 -3.56 15.99 16.25
CA PHE A 17 -2.63 16.64 17.19
C PHE A 17 -1.68 15.67 17.92
N SER A 18 -1.98 14.37 17.91
CA SER A 18 -1.09 13.36 18.54
C SER A 18 0.08 12.97 17.64
N ARG A 19 1.16 13.76 17.69
CA ARG A 19 2.44 13.48 17.01
C ARG A 19 3.21 12.25 17.53
N ARG A 20 2.80 11.65 18.65
CA ARG A 20 3.50 10.52 19.28
C ARG A 20 3.00 9.13 18.87
N LEU A 21 1.88 9.04 18.16
CA LEU A 21 1.31 7.74 17.79
C LEU A 21 1.95 7.22 16.51
N GLY A 22 2.41 5.97 16.53
CA GLY A 22 2.91 5.28 15.36
C GLY A 22 1.84 5.18 14.26
N TYR A 23 2.27 5.20 13.01
CA TYR A 23 1.40 5.19 11.82
C TYR A 23 0.32 4.10 11.86
N PHE A 24 0.69 2.87 12.24
CA PHE A 24 -0.23 1.74 12.31
C PHE A 24 -1.36 1.93 13.33
N ILE A 25 -1.07 2.49 14.50
CA ILE A 25 -2.07 2.74 15.54
C ILE A 25 -3.03 3.83 15.08
N ARG A 26 -2.50 4.91 14.50
CA ARG A 26 -3.30 6.01 13.96
C ARG A 26 -4.24 5.54 12.84
N ALA A 27 -3.72 4.77 11.89
CA ALA A 27 -4.54 4.19 10.83
C ALA A 27 -5.62 3.25 11.40
N GLY A 28 -5.27 2.42 12.39
CA GLY A 28 -6.22 1.55 13.08
C GLY A 28 -7.37 2.30 13.73
N ILE A 29 -7.10 3.41 14.43
CA ILE A 29 -8.16 4.20 15.06
C ILE A 29 -9.07 4.85 14.02
N VAL A 30 -8.51 5.43 12.95
CA VAL A 30 -9.31 6.02 11.86
C VAL A 30 -10.22 4.96 11.24
N LEU A 31 -9.71 3.76 11.01
CA LEU A 31 -10.50 2.66 10.48
C LEU A 31 -11.63 2.23 11.43
N LEU A 32 -11.35 2.14 12.74
CA LEU A 32 -12.37 1.85 13.74
C LEU A 32 -13.48 2.90 13.78
N LEU A 33 -13.13 4.18 13.63
CA LEU A 33 -14.10 5.26 13.58
C LEU A 33 -15.00 5.15 12.33
N ILE A 34 -14.40 4.96 11.15
CA ILE A 34 -15.15 4.77 9.89
C ILE A 34 -16.09 3.57 9.99
N TYR A 35 -15.60 2.46 10.53
CA TYR A 35 -16.38 1.26 10.75
C TYR A 35 -17.54 1.49 11.73
N GLY A 36 -17.25 2.15 12.86
CA GLY A 36 -18.23 2.45 13.90
C GLY A 36 -19.35 3.36 13.39
N VAL A 37 -19.03 4.39 12.61
CA VAL A 37 -20.02 5.25 11.95
C VAL A 37 -20.91 4.43 11.01
N GLY A 38 -20.30 3.61 10.14
CA GLY A 38 -21.05 2.74 9.24
C GLY A 38 -22.02 1.82 9.96
N LEU A 39 -21.54 1.15 11.01
CA LEU A 39 -22.35 0.26 11.83
C LEU A 39 -23.50 1.00 12.52
N MET A 40 -23.22 2.17 13.11
CA MET A 40 -24.24 3.00 13.75
C MET A 40 -25.33 3.42 12.75
N VAL A 41 -24.95 3.81 11.54
CA VAL A 41 -25.88 4.19 10.47
C VAL A 41 -26.76 3.00 10.06
N ILE A 42 -26.19 1.80 9.93
CA ILE A 42 -26.95 0.57 9.62
C ILE A 42 -27.96 0.26 10.73
N ILE A 43 -27.54 0.34 11.98
CA ILE A 43 -28.38 0.04 13.15
C ILE A 43 -29.50 1.08 13.30
N SER A 44 -29.22 2.36 13.04
CA SER A 44 -30.15 3.46 13.30
C SER A 44 -31.12 3.73 12.14
N VAL A 45 -30.65 3.60 10.90
CA VAL A 45 -31.39 3.99 9.68
C VAL A 45 -31.74 2.77 8.81
N GLY A 46 -31.03 1.65 9.00
CA GLY A 46 -31.25 0.39 8.29
C GLY A 46 -30.13 0.04 7.31
N PRO A 47 -30.10 -1.21 6.78
CA PRO A 47 -29.01 -1.72 5.95
C PRO A 47 -28.91 -1.09 4.56
N LEU A 48 -30.01 -0.57 4.02
CA LEU A 48 -30.07 0.10 2.71
C LEU A 48 -29.77 1.60 2.78
N SER A 49 -29.41 2.10 3.96
CA SER A 49 -28.94 3.47 4.13
C SER A 49 -27.53 3.66 3.55
N GLY A 50 -26.87 4.79 3.85
CA GLY A 50 -25.47 5.00 3.50
C GLY A 50 -24.47 4.12 4.27
N GLY A 51 -24.92 3.35 5.27
CA GLY A 51 -24.05 2.55 6.14
C GLY A 51 -23.13 1.54 5.44
N PRO A 52 -23.61 0.75 4.45
CA PRO A 52 -22.74 -0.13 3.66
C PRO A 52 -21.63 0.62 2.90
N ALA A 53 -21.84 1.87 2.51
CA ALA A 53 -20.78 2.65 1.86
C ALA A 53 -19.59 2.88 2.80
N TRP A 54 -19.84 3.10 4.10
CA TRP A 54 -18.78 3.21 5.11
C TRP A 54 -18.02 1.89 5.30
N LEU A 55 -18.75 0.76 5.39
CA LEU A 55 -18.13 -0.57 5.43
C LEU A 55 -17.30 -0.85 4.17
N TYR A 56 -17.78 -0.37 3.03
CA TYR A 56 -17.08 -0.51 1.75
C TYR A 56 -15.74 0.23 1.76
N THR A 57 -15.77 1.51 2.15
CA THR A 57 -14.59 2.35 2.30
C THR A 57 -13.63 1.80 3.36
N PHE A 58 -14.14 1.27 4.47
CA PHE A 58 -13.33 0.63 5.51
C PHE A 58 -12.46 -0.49 4.93
N ALA A 59 -13.03 -1.43 4.18
CA ALA A 59 -12.26 -2.55 3.61
C ALA A 59 -11.18 -2.07 2.62
N ILE A 60 -11.47 -1.03 1.84
CA ILE A 60 -10.50 -0.41 0.93
C ILE A 60 -9.37 0.27 1.70
N LEU A 61 -9.66 1.01 2.76
CA LEU A 61 -8.63 1.67 3.55
C LEU A 61 -7.78 0.66 4.33
N VAL A 62 -8.37 -0.44 4.81
CA VAL A 62 -7.61 -1.55 5.39
C VAL A 62 -6.65 -2.14 4.36
N ALA A 63 -7.11 -2.35 3.12
CA ALA A 63 -6.28 -2.82 2.02
C ALA A 63 -5.08 -1.90 1.75
N ILE A 64 -5.30 -0.59 1.75
CA ILE A 64 -4.25 0.41 1.51
C ILE A 64 -3.23 0.43 2.65
N PHE A 65 -3.70 0.42 3.91
CA PHE A 65 -2.82 0.63 5.06
C PHE A 65 -2.14 -0.64 5.57
N PHE A 66 -2.80 -1.79 5.48
CA PHE A 66 -2.35 -3.04 6.09
C PHE A 66 -2.16 -4.18 5.07
N GLY A 67 -2.46 -3.93 3.80
CA GLY A 67 -2.21 -4.87 2.69
C GLY A 67 -3.25 -5.98 2.55
N THR A 68 -2.93 -6.96 1.73
CA THR A 68 -3.89 -7.97 1.22
C THR A 68 -4.49 -8.86 2.31
N LYS A 69 -3.68 -9.33 3.27
CA LYS A 69 -4.17 -10.22 4.34
C LYS A 69 -5.21 -9.52 5.22
N ALA A 70 -4.93 -8.26 5.56
CA ALA A 70 -5.85 -7.45 6.35
C ALA A 70 -7.10 -7.07 5.55
N ALA A 71 -6.98 -6.81 4.24
CA ALA A 71 -8.13 -6.57 3.36
C ALA A 71 -9.12 -7.74 3.37
N VAL A 72 -8.61 -8.97 3.25
CA VAL A 72 -9.45 -10.19 3.31
C VAL A 72 -10.15 -10.28 4.66
N LEU A 73 -9.44 -10.04 5.76
CA LEU A 73 -10.03 -10.03 7.10
C LEU A 73 -11.13 -8.96 7.22
N ALA A 74 -10.93 -7.76 6.68
CA ALA A 74 -11.92 -6.69 6.69
C ALA A 74 -13.20 -7.06 5.91
N VAL A 75 -13.04 -7.72 4.76
CA VAL A 75 -14.18 -8.24 3.98
C VAL A 75 -14.94 -9.31 4.76
N VAL A 76 -14.24 -10.22 5.45
CA VAL A 76 -14.87 -11.22 6.32
C VAL A 76 -15.62 -10.57 7.48
N ILE A 77 -15.05 -9.54 8.10
CA ILE A 77 -15.71 -8.76 9.16
C ILE A 77 -16.99 -8.08 8.62
N ASN A 78 -16.92 -7.48 7.44
CA ASN A 78 -18.09 -6.90 6.78
C ASN A 78 -19.16 -7.98 6.52
N MET A 79 -18.75 -9.17 6.07
CA MET A 79 -19.65 -10.30 5.81
C MET A 79 -20.39 -10.73 7.06
N ILE A 80 -19.65 -10.93 8.16
CA ILE A 80 -20.25 -11.29 9.46
C ILE A 80 -21.23 -10.21 9.89
N THR A 81 -20.86 -8.94 9.75
CA THR A 81 -21.71 -7.81 10.15
C THR A 81 -23.00 -7.74 9.35
N LEU A 82 -22.93 -7.86 8.02
CA LEU A 82 -24.14 -7.89 7.21
C LEU A 82 -25.00 -9.13 7.50
N ALA A 83 -24.38 -10.30 7.72
CA ALA A 83 -25.11 -11.51 8.10
C ALA A 83 -25.82 -11.36 9.45
N SER A 84 -25.13 -10.81 10.46
CA SER A 84 -25.71 -10.54 11.78
C SER A 84 -26.85 -9.52 11.70
N THR A 85 -26.67 -8.43 10.94
CA THR A 85 -27.74 -7.43 10.75
C THR A 85 -28.95 -8.02 10.03
N GLY A 86 -28.75 -8.81 8.97
CA GLY A 86 -29.83 -9.50 8.26
C GLY A 86 -30.56 -10.50 9.15
N TRP A 87 -29.84 -11.22 10.02
CA TRP A 87 -30.45 -12.13 11.00
C TRP A 87 -31.28 -11.38 12.04
N MET A 88 -30.77 -10.29 12.60
CA MET A 88 -31.50 -9.46 13.58
C MET A 88 -32.74 -8.78 12.99
N ILE A 89 -32.72 -8.47 11.69
CA ILE A 89 -33.91 -7.98 10.96
C ILE A 89 -34.94 -9.09 10.83
N LYS A 90 -34.52 -10.31 10.48
CA LYS A 90 -35.43 -11.47 10.38
C LYS A 90 -36.11 -11.81 11.70
N THR A 91 -35.42 -11.64 12.84
CA THR A 91 -35.98 -11.90 14.17
C THR A 91 -36.80 -10.75 14.72
N GLY A 92 -36.93 -9.63 14.00
CA GLY A 92 -37.68 -8.45 14.44
C GLY A 92 -37.02 -7.67 15.57
N ALA A 93 -35.75 -7.97 15.89
CA ALA A 93 -34.99 -7.27 16.92
C ALA A 93 -34.63 -5.83 16.49
N PHE A 94 -34.51 -5.58 15.18
CA PHE A 94 -34.40 -4.23 14.62
C PHE A 94 -35.78 -3.72 14.22
N GLY A 95 -36.23 -2.67 14.94
CA GLY A 95 -37.54 -2.06 14.80
C GLY A 95 -37.76 -1.36 13.46
N GLN A 96 -39.03 -1.40 13.07
CA GLN A 96 -39.66 -0.94 11.83
C GLN A 96 -39.56 -1.93 10.67
N SER A 97 -40.75 -2.30 10.17
CA SER A 97 -40.99 -3.03 8.94
C SER A 97 -40.43 -2.24 7.76
N PHE A 98 -39.12 -2.37 7.53
CA PHE A 98 -38.42 -1.80 6.38
C PHE A 98 -38.93 -2.50 5.11
N PRO A 99 -39.81 -1.87 4.30
CA PRO A 99 -40.51 -2.54 3.20
C PRO A 99 -39.64 -2.57 1.94
N PHE A 100 -38.32 -2.66 2.09
CA PHE A 100 -37.39 -2.46 0.97
C PHE A 100 -37.06 -3.74 0.22
N PHE A 101 -37.07 -4.89 0.90
CA PHE A 101 -36.92 -6.17 0.24
C PHE A 101 -38.26 -6.90 0.25
N SER A 102 -38.90 -6.94 -0.92
CA SER A 102 -40.14 -7.69 -1.15
C SER A 102 -39.94 -9.21 -1.10
N ASN A 103 -38.69 -9.70 -1.15
CA ASN A 103 -38.35 -11.12 -1.03
C ASN A 103 -36.97 -11.32 -0.38
N ASN A 104 -36.81 -12.38 0.41
CA ASN A 104 -35.54 -12.84 0.99
C ASN A 104 -34.46 -13.05 -0.09
N ALA A 105 -34.85 -13.52 -1.28
CA ALA A 105 -33.92 -13.70 -2.39
C ALA A 105 -33.27 -12.37 -2.82
N ALA A 106 -34.02 -11.27 -2.83
CA ALA A 106 -33.50 -9.95 -3.19
C ALA A 106 -32.53 -9.42 -2.13
N MET A 107 -32.82 -9.65 -0.85
CA MET A 107 -31.92 -9.29 0.26
C MET A 107 -30.59 -10.03 0.19
N ILE A 108 -30.64 -11.35 -0.08
CA ILE A 108 -29.44 -12.18 -0.26
C ILE A 108 -28.66 -11.73 -1.49
N ALA A 109 -29.33 -11.47 -2.62
CA ALA A 109 -28.69 -11.00 -3.85
C ALA A 109 -28.01 -9.64 -3.67
N ALA A 110 -28.64 -8.69 -2.98
CA ALA A 110 -28.06 -7.39 -2.69
C ALA A 110 -26.82 -7.50 -1.78
N GLY A 111 -26.89 -8.31 -0.73
CA GLY A 111 -25.75 -8.59 0.15
C GLY A 111 -24.60 -9.29 -0.58
N ALA A 112 -24.91 -10.27 -1.43
CA ALA A 112 -23.93 -10.98 -2.24
C ALA A 112 -23.24 -10.06 -3.25
N ASN A 113 -23.99 -9.21 -3.97
CA ASN A 113 -23.43 -8.21 -4.89
C ASN A 113 -22.54 -7.22 -4.16
N PHE A 114 -22.98 -6.72 -3.01
CA PHE A 114 -22.15 -5.83 -2.19
C PHE A 114 -20.85 -6.51 -1.76
N MET A 115 -20.91 -7.76 -1.27
CA MET A 115 -19.74 -8.52 -0.86
C MET A 115 -18.78 -8.78 -2.02
N LEU A 116 -19.30 -9.16 -3.19
CA LEU A 116 -18.51 -9.37 -4.38
C LEU A 116 -17.78 -8.09 -4.80
N LEU A 117 -18.51 -6.98 -4.93
CA LEU A 117 -17.92 -5.70 -5.29
C LEU A 117 -16.92 -5.20 -4.25
N ASN A 118 -17.19 -5.43 -2.96
CA ASN A 118 -16.30 -5.00 -1.88
C ASN A 118 -15.02 -5.83 -1.85
N ALA A 119 -15.13 -7.14 -2.01
CA ALA A 119 -13.99 -8.04 -2.11
C ALA A 119 -13.13 -7.71 -3.33
N MET A 120 -13.75 -7.59 -4.51
CA MET A 120 -13.04 -7.25 -5.75
C MET A 120 -12.29 -5.93 -5.60
N ALA A 121 -12.95 -4.86 -5.16
CA ALA A 121 -12.29 -3.56 -5.02
C ALA A 121 -11.17 -3.57 -3.97
N ALA A 122 -11.41 -4.13 -2.78
CA ALA A 122 -10.40 -4.19 -1.72
C ALA A 122 -9.18 -5.02 -2.15
N ILE A 123 -9.39 -6.17 -2.79
CA ILE A 123 -8.30 -7.03 -3.27
C ILE A 123 -7.55 -6.37 -4.42
N SER A 124 -8.24 -5.77 -5.40
CA SER A 124 -7.61 -5.05 -6.52
C SER A 124 -6.75 -3.90 -6.00
N ILE A 125 -7.26 -3.09 -5.07
CA ILE A 125 -6.49 -1.98 -4.48
C ILE A 125 -5.30 -2.52 -3.68
N ALA A 126 -5.47 -3.57 -2.88
CA ALA A 126 -4.35 -4.18 -2.16
C ALA A 126 -3.26 -4.72 -3.10
N ALA A 127 -3.65 -5.33 -4.22
CA ALA A 127 -2.73 -5.83 -5.24
C ALA A 127 -2.00 -4.68 -5.95
N LEU A 128 -2.71 -3.60 -6.30
CA LEU A 128 -2.13 -2.40 -6.92
C LEU A 128 -1.13 -1.71 -5.99
N VAL A 129 -1.48 -1.49 -4.72
CA VAL A 129 -0.58 -0.88 -3.73
C VAL A 129 0.66 -1.74 -3.53
N LYS A 130 0.50 -3.06 -3.41
CA LYS A 130 1.63 -4.00 -3.31
C LYS A 130 2.51 -3.97 -4.57
N GLY A 131 1.89 -3.94 -5.75
CA GLY A 131 2.57 -3.83 -7.03
C GLY A 131 3.40 -2.56 -7.13
N LEU A 132 2.83 -1.42 -6.72
CA LEU A 132 3.50 -0.12 -6.72
C LEU A 132 4.73 -0.11 -5.79
N VAL A 133 4.55 -0.56 -4.55
CA VAL A 133 5.64 -0.64 -3.56
C VAL A 133 6.76 -1.57 -4.04
N SER A 134 6.40 -2.74 -4.57
CA SER A 134 7.40 -3.70 -5.06
C SER A 134 8.17 -3.23 -6.30
N THR A 135 7.50 -2.50 -7.20
CA THR A 135 8.15 -1.91 -8.38
C THR A 135 9.14 -0.84 -7.97
N HIS A 136 8.76 0.05 -7.05
CA HIS A 136 9.63 1.09 -6.54
C HIS A 136 10.87 0.52 -5.83
N GLN A 137 10.69 -0.55 -5.05
CA GLN A 137 11.82 -1.20 -4.37
C GLN A 137 12.82 -1.81 -5.37
N LYS A 138 12.32 -2.43 -6.45
CA LYS A 138 13.15 -2.99 -7.52
C LYS A 138 13.89 -1.89 -8.29
N GLU A 139 13.26 -0.75 -8.53
CA GLU A 139 13.88 0.41 -9.16
C GLU A 139 15.07 0.91 -8.33
N ILE A 140 14.88 1.11 -7.02
CA ILE A 140 15.95 1.52 -6.10
C ILE A 140 17.11 0.50 -6.12
N GLU A 141 16.79 -0.79 -6.08
CA GLU A 141 17.81 -1.85 -6.13
C GLU A 141 18.58 -1.84 -7.45
N LEU A 142 17.89 -1.70 -8.58
CA LEU A 142 18.50 -1.66 -9.90
C LEU A 142 19.38 -0.41 -10.08
N SER A 143 18.93 0.75 -9.60
CA SER A 143 19.72 1.98 -9.60
C SER A 143 21.02 1.82 -8.81
N ARG A 144 20.97 1.21 -7.61
CA ARG A 144 22.19 0.92 -6.84
C ARG A 144 23.13 -0.03 -7.58
N VAL A 145 22.60 -1.07 -8.21
CA VAL A 145 23.42 -2.01 -8.99
C VAL A 145 24.08 -1.31 -10.18
N LEU A 146 23.38 -0.40 -10.86
CA LEU A 146 23.92 0.39 -11.96
C LEU A 146 25.00 1.37 -11.47
N GLU A 147 24.82 2.01 -10.32
CA GLU A 147 25.84 2.89 -9.72
C GLU A 147 27.13 2.14 -9.36
N THR A 148 27.00 0.95 -8.75
CA THR A 148 28.15 0.09 -8.44
C THR A 148 28.87 -0.32 -9.71
N LYS A 149 28.15 -0.80 -10.73
CA LYS A 149 28.76 -1.18 -12.01
C LYS A 149 29.46 0.00 -12.70
N ASN A 150 28.85 1.19 -12.72
CA ASN A 150 29.48 2.37 -13.29
C ASN A 150 30.78 2.74 -12.55
N SER A 151 30.77 2.64 -11.23
CA SER A 151 31.95 2.90 -10.39
C SER A 151 33.08 1.90 -10.67
N GLU A 152 32.76 0.61 -10.73
CA GLU A 152 33.70 -0.46 -11.10
C GLU A 152 34.28 -0.26 -12.50
N LEU A 153 33.44 0.10 -13.47
CA LEU A 153 33.85 0.33 -14.86
C LEU A 153 34.78 1.56 -14.96
N SER A 154 34.46 2.62 -14.21
CA SER A 154 35.30 3.82 -14.12
C SER A 154 36.67 3.51 -13.51
N LEU A 155 36.72 2.70 -12.45
CA LEU A 155 37.98 2.28 -11.83
C LEU A 155 38.81 1.41 -12.77
N SER A 156 38.18 0.43 -13.43
CA SER A 156 38.86 -0.43 -14.40
C SER A 156 39.42 0.38 -15.57
N LYS A 157 38.64 1.34 -16.09
CA LYS A 157 39.10 2.25 -17.15
C LYS A 157 40.30 3.09 -16.71
N SER A 158 40.23 3.71 -15.53
CA SER A 158 41.35 4.49 -14.99
C SER A 158 42.62 3.65 -14.80
N LYS A 159 42.47 2.40 -14.35
CA LYS A 159 43.60 1.47 -14.19
C LYS A 159 44.24 1.12 -15.54
N ILE A 160 43.43 0.82 -16.55
CA ILE A 160 43.93 0.52 -17.90
C ILE A 160 44.62 1.75 -18.49
N GLU A 161 44.07 2.95 -18.29
CA GLU A 161 44.70 4.19 -18.74
C GLU A 161 46.06 4.42 -18.07
N SER A 162 46.19 4.17 -16.75
CA SER A 162 47.49 4.26 -16.07
C SER A 162 48.50 3.22 -16.56
N GLU A 163 48.06 1.98 -16.82
CA GLU A 163 48.94 0.92 -17.35
C GLU A 163 49.43 1.25 -18.77
N ILE A 164 48.58 1.84 -19.60
CA ILE A 164 48.95 2.29 -20.96
C ILE A 164 49.99 3.41 -20.89
N GLU A 165 49.83 4.36 -19.96
CA GLU A 165 50.75 5.48 -19.80
C GLU A 165 52.13 5.03 -19.30
N GLU A 166 52.19 4.14 -18.30
CA GLU A 166 53.45 3.53 -17.84
C GLU A 166 54.18 2.80 -18.97
N ARG A 167 53.44 2.05 -19.81
CA ARG A 167 54.02 1.34 -20.96
C ARG A 167 54.62 2.30 -21.97
N LYS A 168 53.93 3.40 -22.29
CA LYS A 168 54.45 4.42 -23.21
C LYS A 168 55.74 5.06 -22.69
N GLN A 169 55.78 5.43 -21.41
CA GLN A 169 56.97 6.01 -20.79
C GLN A 169 58.15 5.04 -20.83
N THR A 170 57.89 3.76 -20.55
CA THR A 170 58.91 2.70 -20.62
C THR A 170 59.45 2.53 -22.05
N GLU A 171 58.58 2.53 -23.06
CA GLU A 171 59.00 2.48 -24.47
C GLU A 171 59.81 3.70 -24.90
N GLU A 172 59.45 4.91 -24.44
CA GLU A 172 60.21 6.13 -24.74
C GLU A 172 61.61 6.12 -24.09
N LEU A 173 61.70 5.67 -22.84
CA LEU A 173 62.98 5.50 -22.15
C LEU A 173 63.87 4.48 -22.86
N LEU A 174 63.31 3.35 -23.29
CA LEU A 174 64.01 2.33 -24.08
C LEU A 174 64.55 2.92 -25.39
N LYS A 175 63.72 3.58 -26.18
CA LYS A 175 64.13 4.23 -27.44
C LYS A 175 65.24 5.27 -27.22
N THR A 176 65.15 6.03 -26.13
CA THR A 176 66.17 7.03 -25.80
C THR A 176 67.49 6.38 -25.39
N SER A 177 67.43 5.30 -24.60
CA SER A 177 68.62 4.53 -24.21
C SER A 177 69.29 3.86 -25.43
N GLU A 178 68.51 3.25 -26.33
CA GLU A 178 69.01 2.64 -27.56
C GLU A 178 69.71 3.66 -28.46
N LYS A 179 69.09 4.84 -28.67
CA LYS A 179 69.71 5.94 -29.43
C LYS A 179 71.05 6.36 -28.82
N ARG A 180 71.11 6.46 -27.48
CA ARG A 180 72.32 6.84 -26.75
C ARG A 180 73.42 5.79 -26.90
N TYR A 181 73.08 4.50 -26.83
CA TYR A 181 74.04 3.41 -27.04
C TYR A 181 74.55 3.34 -28.48
N ARG A 182 73.68 3.55 -29.49
CA ARG A 182 74.10 3.65 -30.90
C ARG A 182 75.10 4.79 -31.13
N PHE A 183 74.85 5.96 -30.54
CA PHE A 183 75.73 7.12 -30.68
C PHE A 183 77.10 6.95 -30.01
N LEU A 184 77.24 6.00 -29.08
CA LEU A 184 78.50 5.68 -28.40
C LEU A 184 79.29 4.56 -29.09
N ALA A 185 78.67 3.86 -30.04
CA ALA A 185 79.27 2.74 -30.77
C ALA A 185 79.79 3.14 -32.17
N ASP A 186 79.42 4.33 -32.66
CA ASP A 186 79.97 5.01 -33.83
C ASP A 186 81.10 5.97 -33.42
#